data_AF-A0A842TD49-F1
#
_entry.id   AF-A0A842TD49-F1
#
_cell.length_a   1.000
_cell.length_b   1.000
_cell.length_c   1.000
_cell.angle_alpha   90.00
_cell.angle_beta   90.00
_cell.angle_gamma   90.00
#
_symmetry.space_group_name_H-M   'P 1'
#
loop_
_entity.id
_entity.type
_entity.pdbx_description
1 polymer ?
#
loop_
_entity_poly.entity_id
_entity_poly.type
_entity_poly.pdbx_seq_one_letter_code
_entity_poly.pdbx_strand_id
1 'polypeptide(L)'
;MSLQEKPSKKILRDRFRFFIEVILVFLGIFLFTFIPSLLFQDLIVENPILFGALSFVLRAIGIIIAIPVFLLLTNFILEWQKREVILEEDINPAKSHLRLYSITSSNFKYQMLYGILILFIVFIPLDFIIYLLMPGTIEYTVNSLTYANSANNYLLNDNYFIFLISVLLVQFSVGIYEETLARGFITKRGSDYFQKNSAVFISSLYFGLGHFAYFFNPISANYPIWYPLVWFTQTFLVGIILALFLLRKKWIFPLIFAHALNNIISAHVLWNYPNDFIPFSLYLYIPLLIIGLALFVWQFSRIRTAIQNGLKEFGKYFKNNQKIGETGSDKYIRILVDLLIGALIFIVGIFII
;
A
#
# COMPACT_ATOMS: atom_id res chain seq x y z
N MET A 1 28.55 35.56 -3.47
CA MET A 1 28.20 34.67 -2.35
C MET A 1 26.75 34.27 -2.54
N SER A 2 26.44 33.05 -3.00
CA SER A 2 25.03 32.66 -3.17
C SER A 2 24.43 32.44 -1.77
N LEU A 3 23.29 33.07 -1.49
CA LEU A 3 22.59 32.87 -0.23
C LEU A 3 22.12 31.42 -0.20
N GLN A 4 22.80 30.59 0.58
CA GLN A 4 22.43 29.20 0.77
C GLN A 4 21.00 29.13 1.30
N GLU A 5 20.11 28.48 0.55
CA GLU A 5 18.69 28.40 0.89
C GLU A 5 18.52 27.73 2.27
N LYS A 6 17.70 28.34 3.15
CA LYS A 6 17.41 27.77 4.48
C LYS A 6 16.87 26.34 4.35
N PRO A 7 17.34 25.36 5.15
CA PRO A 7 16.92 23.97 5.04
C PRO A 7 15.40 23.78 5.12
N SER A 8 14.72 24.49 6.03
CA SER A 8 13.27 24.51 6.16
C SER A 8 12.54 24.93 4.88
N LYS A 9 13.04 25.93 4.15
CA LYS A 9 12.47 26.38 2.88
C LYS A 9 12.58 25.31 1.81
N LYS A 10 13.73 24.63 1.74
CA LYS A 10 13.94 23.49 0.83
C LYS A 10 13.00 22.32 1.17
N ILE A 11 12.89 21.96 2.46
CA ILE A 11 11.95 20.92 2.94
C ILE A 11 10.54 21.21 2.44
N LEU A 12 10.01 22.41 2.71
CA LEU A 12 8.66 22.80 2.32
C LEU A 12 8.46 22.76 0.80
N ARG A 13 9.40 23.36 0.04
CA ARG A 13 9.33 23.39 -1.43
C ARG A 13 9.28 21.99 -2.03
N ASP A 14 10.17 21.11 -1.61
CA ASP A 14 10.29 19.77 -2.21
C ASP A 14 9.03 18.94 -1.94
N ARG A 15 8.41 19.08 -0.75
CA ARG A 15 7.13 18.41 -0.42
C ARG A 15 5.95 19.02 -1.17
N PHE A 16 5.89 20.33 -1.26
CA PHE A 16 4.84 21.01 -2.01
C PHE A 16 4.85 20.59 -3.48
N ARG A 17 6.04 20.57 -4.11
CA ARG A 17 6.18 20.12 -5.50
C ARG A 17 5.74 18.67 -5.69
N PHE A 18 6.14 17.78 -4.78
CA PHE A 18 5.70 16.39 -4.79
C PHE A 18 4.18 16.29 -4.67
N PHE A 19 3.57 17.05 -3.75
CA PHE A 19 2.12 17.04 -3.55
C PHE A 19 1.34 17.50 -4.78
N ILE A 20 1.80 18.55 -5.47
CA ILE A 20 1.18 18.98 -6.74
C ILE A 20 1.25 17.87 -7.79
N GLU A 21 2.38 17.19 -7.93
CA GLU A 21 2.48 16.06 -8.85
C GLU A 21 1.54 14.90 -8.45
N VAL A 22 1.41 14.62 -7.15
CA VAL A 22 0.47 13.61 -6.64
C VAL A 22 -0.97 13.96 -7.02
N ILE A 23 -1.40 15.22 -6.86
CA ILE A 23 -2.74 15.67 -7.27
C ILE A 23 -2.96 15.41 -8.77
N LEU A 24 -2.00 15.76 -9.62
CA LEU A 24 -2.13 15.58 -11.07
C LEU A 24 -2.21 14.09 -11.46
N VAL A 25 -1.39 13.25 -10.83
CA VAL A 25 -1.45 11.79 -11.05
C VAL A 25 -2.76 11.21 -10.52
N PHE A 26 -3.25 11.66 -9.36
CA PHE A 26 -4.52 11.21 -8.80
C PHE A 26 -5.71 11.60 -9.68
N LEU A 27 -5.70 12.80 -10.25
CA LEU A 27 -6.67 13.21 -11.26
C LEU A 27 -6.61 12.29 -12.48
N GLY A 28 -5.41 11.89 -12.90
CA GLY A 28 -5.25 10.90 -13.96
C GLY A 28 -5.86 9.55 -13.62
N ILE A 29 -5.60 9.05 -12.42
CA ILE A 29 -6.20 7.79 -11.94
C ILE A 29 -7.72 7.90 -11.96
N PHE A 30 -8.28 8.98 -11.40
CA PHE A 30 -9.71 9.25 -11.42
C PHE A 30 -10.30 9.17 -12.83
N LEU A 31 -9.71 9.85 -13.80
CA LEU A 31 -10.23 9.85 -15.18
C LEU A 31 -10.24 8.43 -15.78
N PHE A 32 -9.22 7.63 -15.52
CA PHE A 32 -9.12 6.26 -16.02
C PHE A 32 -10.04 5.27 -15.27
N THR A 33 -10.38 5.52 -14.00
CA THR A 33 -11.24 4.63 -13.21
C THR A 33 -12.72 5.06 -13.22
N PHE A 34 -13.00 6.34 -13.40
CA PHE A 34 -14.34 6.90 -13.43
C PHE A 34 -15.11 6.51 -14.70
N ILE A 35 -14.48 6.60 -15.87
CA ILE A 35 -15.15 6.27 -17.15
C ILE A 35 -15.68 4.83 -17.14
N PRO A 36 -14.89 3.79 -16.79
CA PRO A 36 -15.43 2.44 -16.70
C PRO A 36 -16.54 2.31 -15.64
N SER A 37 -16.44 2.99 -14.50
CA SER A 37 -17.47 2.94 -13.46
C SER A 37 -18.84 3.45 -13.93
N LEU A 38 -18.87 4.42 -14.85
CA LEU A 38 -20.11 4.92 -15.47
C LEU A 38 -20.71 3.92 -16.47
N LEU A 39 -19.86 3.25 -17.25
CA LEU A 39 -20.30 2.33 -18.30
C LEU A 39 -20.92 1.03 -17.75
N PHE A 40 -20.62 0.68 -16.50
CA PHE A 40 -21.03 -0.58 -15.88
C PHE A 40 -21.99 -0.38 -14.69
N GLN A 41 -22.68 0.77 -14.60
CA GLN A 41 -23.61 1.04 -13.49
C GLN A 41 -24.78 0.05 -13.43
N ASP A 42 -25.31 -0.38 -14.57
CA ASP A 42 -26.45 -1.31 -14.61
C ASP A 42 -26.10 -2.67 -13.96
N LEU A 43 -24.83 -3.11 -14.05
CA LEU A 43 -24.36 -4.35 -13.41
C LEU A 43 -24.42 -4.30 -11.88
N ILE A 44 -24.47 -3.11 -11.25
CA ILE A 44 -24.59 -2.99 -9.80
C ILE A 44 -25.86 -3.68 -9.30
N VAL A 45 -26.95 -3.55 -10.04
CA VAL A 45 -28.26 -4.11 -9.68
C VAL A 45 -28.41 -5.51 -10.27
N GLU A 46 -28.02 -5.71 -11.54
CA GLU A 46 -28.25 -6.96 -12.25
C GLU A 46 -27.35 -8.11 -11.78
N ASN A 47 -26.07 -7.82 -11.49
CA ASN A 47 -25.10 -8.82 -11.08
C ASN A 47 -23.98 -8.22 -10.22
N PRO A 48 -24.24 -7.93 -8.93
CA PRO A 48 -23.31 -7.21 -8.06
C PRO A 48 -21.96 -7.92 -7.87
N ILE A 49 -21.93 -9.26 -7.97
CA ILE A 49 -20.70 -10.05 -7.83
C ILE A 49 -19.81 -9.87 -9.06
N LEU A 50 -20.39 -9.97 -10.26
CA LEU A 50 -19.67 -9.70 -11.50
C LEU A 50 -19.22 -8.24 -11.56
N PHE A 51 -20.08 -7.30 -11.15
CA PHE A 51 -19.74 -5.89 -11.03
C PHE A 51 -18.52 -5.68 -10.13
N GLY A 52 -18.49 -6.27 -8.94
CA GLY A 52 -17.35 -6.17 -8.02
C GLY A 52 -16.05 -6.65 -8.66
N ALA A 53 -16.04 -7.88 -9.18
CA ALA A 53 -14.86 -8.44 -9.83
C ALA A 53 -14.38 -7.58 -11.01
N LEU A 54 -15.29 -7.16 -11.89
CA LEU A 54 -14.98 -6.33 -13.05
C LEU A 54 -14.47 -4.95 -12.64
N SER A 55 -15.11 -4.30 -11.66
CA SER A 55 -14.73 -2.99 -11.15
C SER A 55 -13.30 -2.98 -10.62
N PHE A 56 -12.94 -3.98 -9.80
CA PHE A 56 -11.58 -4.09 -9.28
C PHE A 56 -10.55 -4.37 -10.38
N VAL A 57 -10.85 -5.26 -11.33
CA VAL A 57 -9.95 -5.54 -12.47
C VAL A 57 -9.72 -4.28 -13.32
N LEU A 58 -10.79 -3.54 -13.63
CA LEU A 58 -10.69 -2.30 -14.39
C LEU A 58 -9.93 -1.21 -13.63
N ARG A 59 -10.09 -1.13 -12.30
CA ARG A 59 -9.31 -0.22 -11.45
C ARG A 59 -7.82 -0.55 -11.50
N ALA A 60 -7.47 -1.84 -11.42
CA ALA A 60 -6.09 -2.31 -11.51
C ALA A 60 -5.47 -2.04 -12.90
N ILE A 61 -6.22 -2.22 -13.99
CA ILE A 61 -5.74 -1.86 -15.34
C ILE A 61 -5.59 -0.34 -15.46
N GLY A 62 -6.60 0.41 -15.02
CA GLY A 62 -6.64 1.87 -15.08
C GLY A 62 -5.44 2.50 -14.39
N ILE A 63 -5.07 2.04 -13.20
CA ILE A 63 -3.94 2.61 -12.46
C ILE A 63 -2.56 2.26 -13.04
N ILE A 64 -2.39 1.05 -13.58
CA ILE A 64 -1.15 0.65 -14.29
C ILE A 64 -0.91 1.59 -15.49
N ILE A 65 -1.97 2.04 -16.16
CA ILE A 65 -1.88 2.92 -17.33
C ILE A 65 -1.78 4.39 -16.90
N ALA A 66 -2.64 4.84 -15.99
CA ALA A 66 -2.77 6.24 -15.61
C ALA A 66 -1.48 6.79 -14.99
N ILE A 67 -0.84 6.04 -14.09
CA ILE A 67 0.35 6.55 -13.39
C ILE A 67 1.51 6.85 -14.36
N PRO A 68 1.97 5.91 -15.22
CA PRO A 68 3.00 6.22 -16.21
C PRO A 68 2.62 7.37 -17.15
N VAL A 69 1.39 7.41 -17.65
CA VAL A 69 0.93 8.47 -18.56
C VAL A 69 0.99 9.84 -17.88
N PHE A 70 0.48 9.95 -16.66
CA PHE A 70 0.49 11.21 -15.94
C PHE A 70 1.86 11.58 -15.42
N LEU A 71 2.73 10.63 -15.09
CA LEU A 71 4.16 10.90 -14.81
C LEU A 71 4.90 11.46 -16.03
N LEU A 72 4.58 11.00 -17.25
CA LEU A 72 5.11 11.60 -18.48
C LEU A 72 4.63 13.03 -18.64
N LEU A 73 3.32 13.24 -18.44
CA LEU A 73 2.68 14.54 -18.59
C LEU A 73 3.19 15.55 -17.56
N THR A 74 3.28 15.18 -16.28
CA THR A 74 3.77 16.05 -15.20
C THR A 74 5.23 16.41 -15.41
N ASN A 75 6.06 15.45 -15.83
CA ASN A 75 7.46 15.72 -16.15
C ASN A 75 7.60 16.72 -17.32
N PHE A 76 6.72 16.63 -18.33
CA PHE A 76 6.69 17.56 -19.45
C PHE A 76 6.19 18.96 -19.04
N ILE A 77 5.11 19.06 -18.26
CA ILE A 77 4.48 20.33 -17.91
C ILE A 77 5.25 21.09 -16.82
N LEU A 78 5.69 20.39 -15.76
CA LEU A 78 6.24 21.06 -14.59
C LEU A 78 7.71 21.40 -14.76
N GLU A 79 8.47 20.61 -15.53
CA GLU A 79 9.94 20.71 -15.72
C GLU A 79 10.79 20.85 -14.44
N TRP A 80 10.20 20.70 -13.25
CA TRP A 80 10.84 20.92 -11.96
C TRP A 80 12.00 19.96 -11.65
N GLN A 81 12.12 18.90 -12.45
CA GLN A 81 13.08 17.82 -12.27
C GLN A 81 14.42 18.05 -12.93
N LYS A 82 14.55 19.03 -13.83
CA LYS A 82 15.83 19.38 -14.45
C LYS A 82 16.70 20.16 -13.45
N ARG A 83 17.24 19.50 -12.40
CA ARG A 83 18.62 19.67 -11.84
C ARG A 83 18.88 19.14 -10.40
N GLU A 84 20.04 18.47 -10.32
CA GLU A 84 21.08 18.43 -9.26
C GLU A 84 21.01 17.50 -8.03
N VAL A 85 19.89 16.88 -7.64
CA VAL A 85 19.89 16.20 -6.32
C VAL A 85 20.23 14.70 -6.35
N ILE A 86 20.07 13.95 -7.44
CA ILE A 86 20.56 12.55 -7.52
C ILE A 86 20.93 12.20 -8.98
N LEU A 87 22.21 12.33 -9.32
CA LEU A 87 22.81 11.70 -10.50
C LEU A 87 23.04 10.21 -10.20
N GLU A 88 22.44 9.34 -11.01
CA GLU A 88 23.05 8.06 -11.42
C GLU A 88 22.33 7.43 -12.62
N GLU A 89 21.05 7.74 -12.88
CA GLU A 89 20.40 7.49 -14.16
C GLU A 89 19.28 8.54 -14.35
N ASP A 90 19.44 9.47 -15.31
CA ASP A 90 18.41 10.46 -15.67
C ASP A 90 17.27 9.78 -16.44
N ILE A 91 16.58 8.87 -15.76
CA ILE A 91 15.49 8.08 -16.32
C ILE A 91 14.20 8.83 -16.08
N ASN A 92 13.51 9.09 -17.18
CA ASN A 92 12.11 9.52 -17.20
C ASN A 92 11.29 8.84 -16.08
N PRO A 93 10.55 9.59 -15.24
CA PRO A 93 9.82 9.05 -14.09
C PRO A 93 8.89 7.88 -14.43
N ALA A 94 8.22 7.93 -15.57
CA ALA A 94 7.33 6.86 -16.03
C ALA A 94 8.11 5.57 -16.32
N LYS A 95 9.27 5.68 -16.98
CA LYS A 95 10.16 4.54 -17.22
C LYS A 95 10.74 3.99 -15.91
N SER A 96 11.05 4.86 -14.95
CA SER A 96 11.48 4.46 -13.60
C SER A 96 10.39 3.65 -12.88
N HIS A 97 9.13 4.08 -12.98
CA HIS A 97 7.97 3.38 -12.42
C HIS A 97 7.74 2.03 -13.11
N LEU A 98 7.72 1.99 -14.45
CA LEU A 98 7.50 0.75 -15.21
C LEU A 98 8.60 -0.30 -14.96
N ARG A 99 9.85 0.13 -14.74
CA ARG A 99 10.94 -0.80 -14.37
C ARG A 99 10.68 -1.57 -13.08
N LEU A 100 9.82 -1.08 -12.17
CA LEU A 100 9.46 -1.79 -10.93
C LEU A 100 8.76 -3.13 -11.19
N TYR A 101 8.11 -3.27 -12.36
CA TYR A 101 7.43 -4.50 -12.81
C TYR A 101 8.36 -5.47 -13.55
N SER A 102 9.65 -5.15 -13.67
CA SER A 102 10.57 -6.00 -14.42
C SER A 102 10.76 -7.37 -13.75
N ILE A 103 10.34 -8.42 -14.46
CA ILE A 103 10.56 -9.81 -14.08
C ILE A 103 11.42 -10.45 -15.17
N THR A 104 12.56 -11.00 -14.79
CA THR A 104 13.44 -11.77 -15.66
C THR A 104 13.58 -13.18 -15.11
N SER A 105 13.92 -14.16 -15.95
CA SER A 105 14.15 -15.54 -15.50
C SER A 105 15.22 -15.62 -14.40
N SER A 106 16.21 -14.72 -14.43
CA SER A 106 17.27 -14.64 -13.43
C SER A 106 16.82 -14.09 -12.07
N ASN A 107 15.83 -13.19 -12.03
CA ASN A 107 15.38 -12.55 -10.79
C ASN A 107 14.06 -13.12 -10.25
N PHE A 108 13.26 -13.81 -11.08
CA PHE A 108 11.93 -14.30 -10.71
C PHE A 108 11.94 -15.19 -9.48
N LYS A 109 12.89 -16.14 -9.39
CA LYS A 109 13.06 -17.01 -8.22
C LYS A 109 13.23 -16.21 -6.93
N TYR A 110 14.00 -15.12 -6.98
CA TYR A 110 14.20 -14.26 -5.81
C TYR A 110 12.96 -13.43 -5.50
N GLN A 111 12.29 -12.88 -6.51
CA GLN A 111 11.06 -12.12 -6.33
C GLN A 111 9.96 -12.99 -5.69
N MET A 112 9.76 -14.22 -6.17
CA MET A 112 8.86 -15.20 -5.57
C MET A 112 9.26 -15.53 -4.14
N LEU A 113 10.55 -15.82 -3.89
CA LEU A 113 11.03 -16.12 -2.54
C LEU A 113 10.76 -14.95 -1.57
N TYR A 114 11.00 -13.71 -1.98
CA TYR A 114 10.71 -12.55 -1.11
C TYR A 114 9.21 -12.37 -0.89
N GLY A 115 8.36 -12.60 -1.90
CA GLY A 115 6.91 -12.59 -1.73
C GLY A 115 6.43 -13.63 -0.72
N ILE A 116 6.93 -14.87 -0.84
CA ILE A 116 6.66 -15.96 0.11
C ILE A 116 7.12 -15.58 1.52
N LEU A 117 8.33 -15.03 1.67
CA LEU A 117 8.84 -14.65 2.99
C LEU A 117 8.01 -13.53 3.63
N ILE A 118 7.60 -12.51 2.87
CA ILE A 118 6.73 -11.44 3.37
C ILE A 118 5.38 -12.01 3.80
N LEU A 119 4.77 -12.87 2.97
CA LEU A 119 3.49 -13.53 3.28
C LEU A 119 3.56 -14.34 4.58
N PHE A 120 4.53 -15.25 4.67
CA PHE A 120 4.58 -16.23 5.76
C PHE A 120 5.20 -15.72 7.07
N ILE A 121 6.04 -14.69 7.03
CA ILE A 121 6.74 -14.18 8.23
C ILE A 121 6.11 -12.90 8.75
N VAL A 122 5.47 -12.11 7.88
CA VAL A 122 4.88 -10.81 8.27
C VAL A 122 3.37 -10.92 8.29
N PHE A 123 2.75 -11.19 7.15
CA PHE A 123 1.30 -11.10 6.98
C PHE A 123 0.52 -12.15 7.77
N ILE A 124 0.80 -13.44 7.54
CA ILE A 124 0.06 -14.55 8.17
C ILE A 124 0.14 -14.52 9.71
N PRO A 125 1.33 -14.34 10.34
CA PRO A 125 1.40 -14.23 11.80
C PRO A 125 0.66 -13.02 12.35
N LEU A 126 0.70 -11.89 11.65
CA LEU A 126 0.05 -10.65 12.07
C LEU A 126 -1.48 -10.78 12.05
N ASP A 127 -2.05 -11.29 10.96
CA ASP A 127 -3.50 -11.52 10.86
C ASP A 127 -3.97 -12.55 11.90
N PHE A 128 -3.22 -13.65 12.06
CA PHE A 128 -3.55 -14.67 13.07
C PHE A 128 -3.58 -14.08 14.49
N ILE A 129 -2.56 -13.31 14.88
CA ILE A 129 -2.48 -12.71 16.21
C ILE A 129 -3.65 -11.75 16.45
N ILE A 130 -4.00 -10.94 15.45
CA ILE A 130 -5.09 -9.97 15.57
C ILE A 130 -6.43 -10.70 15.72
N TYR A 131 -6.72 -11.66 14.85
CA TYR A 131 -7.97 -12.44 14.91
C TYR A 131 -8.08 -13.31 16.16
N LEU A 132 -6.97 -13.83 16.66
CA LEU A 132 -6.95 -14.61 17.90
C LEU A 132 -7.17 -13.73 19.14
N LEU A 133 -6.46 -12.60 19.25
CA LEU A 133 -6.50 -11.75 20.44
C LEU A 133 -7.70 -10.80 20.47
N MET A 134 -8.27 -10.47 19.31
CA MET A 134 -9.37 -9.53 19.16
C MET A 134 -10.40 -10.07 18.15
N PRO A 135 -11.09 -11.20 18.44
CA PRO A 135 -11.97 -11.86 17.48
C PRO A 135 -13.09 -10.96 16.93
N GLY A 136 -13.55 -9.97 17.71
CA GLY A 136 -14.53 -8.98 17.25
C GLY A 136 -14.06 -8.10 16.08
N THR A 137 -12.75 -8.09 15.74
CA THR A 137 -12.27 -7.44 14.52
C THR A 137 -12.73 -8.15 13.25
N ILE A 138 -13.01 -9.45 13.29
CA ILE A 138 -13.54 -10.19 12.13
C ILE A 138 -14.92 -9.64 11.76
N GLU A 139 -15.83 -9.61 12.73
CA GLU A 139 -17.18 -9.07 12.55
C GLU A 139 -17.13 -7.60 12.08
N TYR A 140 -16.32 -6.78 12.75
CA TYR A 140 -16.11 -5.39 12.34
C TYR A 140 -15.66 -5.26 10.89
N THR A 141 -14.75 -6.13 10.45
CA THR A 141 -14.17 -6.10 9.11
C THR A 141 -15.21 -6.53 8.07
N VAL A 142 -15.94 -7.62 8.31
CA VAL A 142 -17.03 -8.08 7.43
C VAL A 142 -18.04 -6.95 7.22
N ASN A 143 -18.54 -6.39 8.32
CA ASN A 143 -19.57 -5.36 8.28
C ASN A 143 -19.05 -4.04 7.68
N SER A 144 -17.81 -3.63 7.98
CA SER A 144 -17.22 -2.42 7.40
C SER A 144 -16.95 -2.54 5.90
N LEU A 145 -16.57 -3.73 5.42
CA LEU A 145 -16.28 -3.97 4.01
C LEU A 145 -17.54 -4.12 3.15
N THR A 146 -18.63 -4.64 3.71
CA THR A 146 -19.85 -4.98 2.96
C THR A 146 -20.97 -3.97 3.10
N TYR A 147 -20.97 -3.15 4.17
CA TYR A 147 -22.00 -2.14 4.38
C TYR A 147 -22.07 -1.14 3.22
N ALA A 148 -23.21 -1.12 2.53
CA ALA A 148 -23.50 -0.28 1.36
C ALA A 148 -22.44 -0.37 0.24
N ASN A 149 -21.72 -1.49 0.14
CA ASN A 149 -20.65 -1.68 -0.84
C ASN A 149 -20.87 -2.93 -1.68
N SER A 150 -21.57 -2.76 -2.80
CA SER A 150 -21.88 -3.84 -3.75
C SER A 150 -20.64 -4.49 -4.36
N ALA A 151 -19.52 -3.78 -4.46
CA ALA A 151 -18.28 -4.33 -5.03
C ALA A 151 -17.68 -5.46 -4.17
N ASN A 152 -18.03 -5.52 -2.89
CA ASN A 152 -17.58 -6.56 -1.96
C ASN A 152 -18.62 -7.66 -1.71
N ASN A 153 -19.74 -7.69 -2.44
CA ASN A 153 -20.79 -8.71 -2.26
C ASN A 153 -20.32 -10.15 -2.49
N TYR A 154 -19.18 -10.36 -3.14
CA TYR A 154 -18.60 -11.70 -3.26
C TYR A 154 -18.28 -12.32 -1.88
N LEU A 155 -18.00 -11.52 -0.85
CA LEU A 155 -17.79 -11.98 0.54
C LEU A 155 -19.05 -12.56 1.18
N LEU A 156 -20.23 -12.23 0.66
CA LEU A 156 -21.53 -12.66 1.17
C LEU A 156 -22.16 -13.78 0.33
N ASN A 157 -21.42 -14.33 -0.65
CA ASN A 157 -21.97 -15.32 -1.56
C ASN A 157 -21.86 -16.74 -0.98
N ASP A 158 -22.98 -17.43 -0.85
CA ASP A 158 -23.02 -18.80 -0.29
C ASP A 158 -22.34 -19.86 -1.18
N ASN A 159 -22.20 -19.59 -2.49
CA ASN A 159 -21.55 -20.51 -3.41
C ASN A 159 -20.02 -20.32 -3.35
N TYR A 160 -19.35 -21.26 -2.69
CA TYR A 160 -17.89 -21.26 -2.53
C TYR A 160 -17.13 -21.12 -3.86
N PHE A 161 -17.60 -21.72 -4.95
CA PHE A 161 -16.90 -21.64 -6.24
C PHE A 161 -16.95 -20.22 -6.82
N ILE A 162 -18.11 -19.54 -6.71
CA ILE A 162 -18.26 -18.15 -7.12
C ILE A 162 -17.40 -17.25 -6.23
N PHE A 163 -17.49 -17.42 -4.90
CA PHE A 163 -16.63 -16.72 -3.94
C PHE A 163 -15.14 -16.89 -4.29
N LEU A 164 -14.69 -18.12 -4.55
CA LEU A 164 -13.29 -18.43 -4.83
C LEU A 164 -12.78 -17.73 -6.09
N ILE A 165 -13.54 -17.76 -7.19
CA ILE A 165 -13.15 -17.07 -8.42
C ILE A 165 -13.12 -15.55 -8.18
N SER A 166 -14.17 -15.01 -7.56
CA SER A 166 -14.29 -13.58 -7.29
C SER A 166 -13.18 -13.09 -6.36
N VAL A 167 -12.87 -13.78 -5.26
CA VAL A 167 -11.83 -13.36 -4.32
C VAL A 167 -10.45 -13.39 -4.97
N LEU A 168 -10.17 -14.35 -5.85
CA LEU A 168 -8.91 -14.36 -6.61
C LEU A 168 -8.82 -13.13 -7.52
N LEU A 169 -9.85 -12.84 -8.31
CA LEU A 169 -9.85 -11.70 -9.22
C LEU A 169 -9.76 -10.36 -8.47
N VAL A 170 -10.59 -10.19 -7.44
CA VAL A 170 -10.68 -8.98 -6.65
C VAL A 170 -9.38 -8.74 -5.91
N GLN A 171 -8.87 -9.71 -5.16
CA GLN A 171 -7.74 -9.47 -4.26
C GLN A 171 -6.39 -9.36 -4.98
N PHE A 172 -6.20 -10.02 -6.12
CA PHE A 172 -5.05 -9.71 -6.99
C PHE A 172 -5.15 -8.29 -7.55
N SER A 173 -6.35 -7.85 -7.95
CA SER A 173 -6.57 -6.50 -8.45
C SER A 173 -6.36 -5.44 -7.37
N VAL A 174 -6.82 -5.69 -6.13
CA VAL A 174 -6.54 -4.84 -4.95
C VAL A 174 -5.04 -4.77 -4.70
N GLY A 175 -4.34 -5.91 -4.66
CA GLY A 175 -2.89 -5.94 -4.46
C GLY A 175 -2.13 -5.15 -5.53
N ILE A 176 -2.54 -5.26 -6.80
CA ILE A 176 -2.00 -4.43 -7.89
C ILE A 176 -2.28 -2.96 -7.61
N TYR A 177 -3.54 -2.59 -7.41
CA TYR A 177 -3.97 -1.21 -7.22
C TYR A 177 -3.23 -0.54 -6.06
N GLU A 178 -3.26 -1.13 -4.87
CA GLU A 178 -2.73 -0.52 -3.66
C GLU A 178 -1.20 -0.46 -3.66
N GLU A 179 -0.51 -1.53 -4.09
CA GLU A 179 0.95 -1.52 -4.14
C GLU A 179 1.48 -0.59 -5.23
N THR A 180 0.82 -0.54 -6.39
CA THR A 180 1.17 0.37 -7.49
C THR A 180 1.07 1.83 -7.06
N LEU A 181 -0.01 2.17 -6.35
CA LEU A 181 -0.24 3.52 -5.85
C LEU A 181 0.70 3.89 -4.71
N ALA A 182 0.66 3.14 -3.61
CA ALA A 182 1.38 3.50 -2.39
C ALA A 182 2.89 3.29 -2.57
N ARG A 183 3.31 2.11 -3.01
CA ARG A 183 4.74 1.79 -3.11
C ARG A 183 5.27 2.26 -4.46
N GLY A 184 4.65 1.82 -5.56
CA GLY A 184 5.10 2.09 -6.92
C GLY A 184 5.16 3.58 -7.26
N PHE A 185 4.18 4.37 -6.81
CA PHE A 185 4.13 5.80 -7.04
C PHE A 185 4.55 6.59 -5.81
N ILE A 186 3.74 6.69 -4.75
CA ILE A 186 3.99 7.63 -3.64
C ILE A 186 5.37 7.42 -3.00
N THR A 187 5.74 6.18 -2.66
CA THR A 187 7.05 5.87 -2.06
C THR A 187 8.20 6.11 -3.03
N LYS A 188 8.16 5.48 -4.22
CA LYS A 188 9.27 5.59 -5.19
C LYS A 188 9.45 7.04 -5.63
N ARG A 189 8.36 7.71 -5.98
CA ARG A 189 8.38 9.08 -6.49
C ARG A 189 8.76 10.07 -5.41
N GLY A 190 8.21 9.95 -4.20
CA GLY A 190 8.60 10.80 -3.08
C GLY A 190 10.10 10.71 -2.78
N SER A 191 10.71 9.53 -2.96
CA SER A 191 12.16 9.35 -2.76
C SER A 191 13.05 10.07 -3.77
N ASP A 192 12.47 10.54 -4.88
CA ASP A 192 13.16 11.36 -5.89
C ASP A 192 13.10 12.86 -5.53
N TYR A 193 12.11 13.29 -4.73
CA TYR A 193 11.97 14.68 -4.27
C TYR A 193 12.72 14.96 -2.96
N PHE A 194 12.75 13.98 -2.06
CA PHE A 194 13.33 14.15 -0.73
C PHE A 194 13.89 12.84 -0.18
N GLN A 195 14.41 12.87 1.05
CA GLN A 195 15.02 11.69 1.65
C GLN A 195 14.07 10.48 1.65
N LYS A 196 14.62 9.32 1.27
CA LYS A 196 13.89 8.05 1.18
C LYS A 196 13.02 7.72 2.40
N ASN A 197 13.47 8.05 3.61
CA ASN A 197 12.74 7.73 4.82
C ASN A 197 11.49 8.59 5.02
N SER A 198 11.52 9.85 4.56
CA SER A 198 10.31 10.69 4.51
C SER A 198 9.30 10.10 3.54
N ALA A 199 9.74 9.56 2.39
CA ALA A 199 8.85 8.92 1.42
C ALA A 199 8.21 7.63 1.99
N VAL A 200 9.01 6.83 2.70
CA VAL A 200 8.52 5.66 3.45
C VAL A 200 7.45 6.09 4.46
N PHE A 201 7.73 7.11 5.29
CA PHE A 201 6.77 7.58 6.30
C PHE A 201 5.47 8.10 5.67
N ILE A 202 5.56 8.99 4.69
CA ILE A 202 4.41 9.59 3.98
C ILE A 202 3.54 8.50 3.35
N SER A 203 4.13 7.58 2.61
CA SER A 203 3.38 6.50 1.96
C SER A 203 2.77 5.52 2.95
N SER A 204 3.46 5.21 4.04
CA SER A 204 2.94 4.29 5.05
C SER A 204 1.79 4.92 5.81
N LEU A 205 1.88 6.23 6.10
CA LEU A 205 0.80 7.01 6.71
C LEU A 205 -0.42 7.05 5.80
N TYR A 206 -0.25 7.36 4.51
CA TYR A 206 -1.31 7.29 3.51
C TYR A 206 -2.01 5.93 3.51
N PHE A 207 -1.24 4.84 3.47
CA PHE A 207 -1.76 3.48 3.44
C PHE A 207 -2.50 3.09 4.74
N GLY A 208 -1.95 3.48 5.90
CA GLY A 208 -2.59 3.30 7.19
C GLY A 208 -3.91 4.06 7.29
N LEU A 209 -3.91 5.35 6.90
CA LEU A 209 -5.11 6.18 6.91
C LEU A 209 -6.20 5.63 5.98
N GLY A 210 -5.82 4.99 4.86
CA GLY A 210 -6.73 4.25 3.98
C GLY A 210 -7.60 3.23 4.73
N HIS A 211 -7.01 2.50 5.68
CA HIS A 211 -7.73 1.53 6.51
C HIS A 211 -8.42 2.19 7.71
N PHE A 212 -7.84 3.26 8.25
CA PHE A 212 -8.53 4.08 9.24
C PHE A 212 -9.81 4.72 8.70
N ALA A 213 -9.91 4.92 7.38
CA ALA A 213 -11.09 5.52 6.74
C ALA A 213 -12.39 4.76 7.05
N TYR A 214 -12.32 3.45 7.31
CA TYR A 214 -13.48 2.66 7.74
C TYR A 214 -14.09 3.16 9.05
N PHE A 215 -13.33 3.87 9.89
CA PHE A 215 -13.88 4.58 11.05
C PHE A 215 -15.05 5.51 10.68
N PHE A 216 -15.05 6.10 9.48
CA PHE A 216 -16.11 7.00 9.01
C PHE A 216 -17.30 6.27 8.39
N ASN A 217 -17.25 4.95 8.23
CA ASN A 217 -18.42 4.17 7.82
C ASN A 217 -19.48 4.23 8.94
N PRO A 218 -20.76 4.55 8.67
CA PRO A 218 -21.82 4.58 9.69
C PRO A 218 -21.87 3.32 10.58
N ILE A 219 -21.55 2.15 10.01
CA ILE A 219 -21.55 0.89 10.77
C ILE A 219 -20.51 0.87 11.89
N SER A 220 -19.42 1.63 11.77
CA SER A 220 -18.33 1.70 12.76
C SER A 220 -18.76 2.31 14.09
N ALA A 221 -19.86 3.08 14.13
CA ALA A 221 -20.42 3.60 15.37
C ALA A 221 -20.89 2.49 16.33
N ASN A 222 -21.15 1.29 15.81
CA ASN A 222 -21.56 0.12 16.61
C ASN A 222 -20.37 -0.67 17.16
N TYR A 223 -19.14 -0.27 16.83
CA TYR A 223 -17.92 -1.00 17.20
C TYR A 223 -16.98 -0.14 18.04
N PRO A 224 -16.12 -0.77 18.85
CA PRO A 224 -15.10 -0.04 19.57
C PRO A 224 -14.10 0.71 18.67
N ILE A 225 -13.75 1.93 19.08
CA ILE A 225 -12.81 2.80 18.34
C ILE A 225 -11.42 2.19 18.16
N TRP A 226 -11.03 1.24 19.01
CA TRP A 226 -9.73 0.59 18.88
C TRP A 226 -9.64 -0.37 17.69
N TYR A 227 -10.74 -0.86 17.11
CA TYR A 227 -10.70 -1.72 15.92
C TYR A 227 -10.11 -0.99 14.69
N PRO A 228 -10.62 0.18 14.26
CA PRO A 228 -9.99 0.92 13.17
C PRO A 228 -8.57 1.42 13.52
N LEU A 229 -8.27 1.69 14.80
CA LEU A 229 -6.91 2.07 15.21
C LEU A 229 -5.91 0.90 15.12
N VAL A 230 -6.34 -0.32 15.45
CA VAL A 230 -5.54 -1.54 15.25
C VAL A 230 -5.30 -1.75 13.76
N TRP A 231 -6.34 -1.61 12.93
CA TRP A 231 -6.22 -1.78 11.49
C TRP A 231 -5.28 -0.74 10.86
N PHE A 232 -5.39 0.52 11.28
CA PHE A 232 -4.44 1.59 10.94
C PHE A 232 -3.01 1.21 11.33
N THR A 233 -2.80 0.80 12.58
CA THR A 233 -1.46 0.53 13.11
C THR A 233 -0.81 -0.66 12.38
N GLN A 234 -1.57 -1.73 12.17
CA GLN A 234 -1.16 -2.90 11.43
C GLN A 234 -0.69 -2.51 10.02
N THR A 235 -1.54 -1.82 9.28
CA THR A 235 -1.29 -1.48 7.87
C THR A 235 -0.22 -0.41 7.72
N PHE A 236 -0.10 0.53 8.67
CA PHE A 236 1.01 1.48 8.74
C PHE A 236 2.36 0.78 8.91
N LEU A 237 2.47 -0.17 9.85
CA LEU A 237 3.70 -0.92 10.09
C LEU A 237 4.09 -1.80 8.90
N VAL A 238 3.11 -2.50 8.30
CA VAL A 238 3.32 -3.25 7.06
C VAL A 238 3.74 -2.30 5.93
N GLY A 239 3.10 -1.13 5.83
CA GLY A 239 3.46 -0.02 4.94
C GLY A 239 4.95 0.29 4.96
N ILE A 240 5.52 0.45 6.16
CA ILE A 240 6.95 0.76 6.34
C ILE A 240 7.81 -0.38 5.78
N ILE A 241 7.46 -1.64 6.10
CA ILE A 241 8.22 -2.81 5.65
C ILE A 241 8.22 -2.89 4.12
N LEU A 242 7.05 -2.79 3.49
CA LEU A 242 6.92 -2.90 2.03
C LEU A 242 7.58 -1.72 1.30
N ALA A 243 7.46 -0.50 1.83
CA ALA A 243 8.09 0.68 1.25
C ALA A 243 9.62 0.61 1.32
N LEU A 244 10.19 0.17 2.45
CA LEU A 244 11.64 -0.06 2.58
C LEU A 244 12.10 -1.18 1.63
N PHE A 245 11.33 -2.26 1.50
CA PHE A 245 11.63 -3.33 0.56
C PHE A 245 11.68 -2.79 -0.88
N LEU A 246 10.64 -2.06 -1.31
CA LEU A 246 10.59 -1.49 -2.65
C LEU A 246 11.79 -0.60 -2.91
N LEU A 247 12.12 0.32 -2.00
CA LEU A 247 13.22 1.27 -2.24
C LEU A 247 14.59 0.59 -2.32
N ARG A 248 14.78 -0.57 -1.67
CA ARG A 248 16.03 -1.35 -1.74
C ARG A 248 16.10 -2.28 -2.95
N LYS A 249 15.01 -2.99 -3.26
CA LYS A 249 14.99 -4.04 -4.28
C LYS A 249 14.50 -3.55 -5.64
N LYS A 250 13.75 -2.44 -5.67
CA LYS A 250 13.11 -1.89 -6.87
C LYS A 250 12.22 -2.92 -7.59
N TRP A 251 11.57 -3.78 -6.82
CA TRP A 251 10.66 -4.82 -7.29
C TRP A 251 9.31 -4.66 -6.62
N ILE A 252 8.23 -4.56 -7.42
CA ILE A 252 6.87 -4.41 -6.91
C ILE A 252 6.12 -5.74 -6.83
N PHE A 253 6.45 -6.69 -7.71
CA PHE A 253 5.76 -7.97 -7.79
C PHE A 253 5.75 -8.77 -6.47
N PRO A 254 6.84 -8.87 -5.67
CA PRO A 254 6.81 -9.56 -4.38
C PRO A 254 5.78 -8.97 -3.41
N LEU A 255 5.57 -7.65 -3.50
CA LEU A 255 4.63 -6.92 -2.65
C LEU A 255 3.20 -7.20 -3.08
N ILE A 256 2.91 -7.10 -4.37
CA ILE A 256 1.60 -7.43 -4.96
C ILE A 256 1.22 -8.87 -4.62
N PHE A 257 2.14 -9.82 -4.83
CA PHE A 257 1.93 -11.24 -4.56
C PHE A 257 1.62 -11.50 -3.08
N ALA A 258 2.46 -10.99 -2.17
CA ALA A 258 2.28 -11.23 -0.74
C ALA A 258 0.99 -10.59 -0.20
N HIS A 259 0.69 -9.37 -0.65
CA HIS A 259 -0.51 -8.64 -0.25
C HIS A 259 -1.77 -9.34 -0.78
N ALA A 260 -1.84 -9.64 -2.08
CA ALA A 260 -2.99 -10.31 -2.67
C ALA A 260 -3.28 -11.67 -2.00
N LEU A 261 -2.25 -12.50 -1.82
CA LEU A 261 -2.43 -13.79 -1.14
C LEU A 261 -2.83 -13.65 0.32
N ASN A 262 -2.30 -12.66 1.03
CA ASN A 262 -2.76 -12.40 2.40
C ASN A 262 -4.24 -12.04 2.42
N ASN A 263 -4.67 -11.15 1.53
CA ASN A 263 -6.08 -10.75 1.49
C ASN A 263 -6.98 -11.89 1.03
N ILE A 264 -6.52 -12.80 0.17
CA ILE A 264 -7.26 -14.02 -0.17
C ILE A 264 -7.43 -14.90 1.08
N ILE A 265 -6.35 -15.18 1.82
CA ILE A 265 -6.41 -15.97 3.06
C ILE A 265 -7.36 -15.32 4.07
N SER A 266 -7.20 -14.01 4.30
CA SER A 266 -8.03 -13.22 5.20
C SER A 266 -9.50 -13.22 4.75
N ALA A 267 -9.78 -13.05 3.46
CA ALA A 267 -11.14 -13.10 2.92
C ALA A 267 -11.82 -14.47 3.12
N HIS A 268 -11.07 -15.58 3.15
CA HIS A 268 -11.65 -16.89 3.51
C HIS A 268 -12.08 -16.93 5.00
N VAL A 269 -11.36 -16.23 5.89
CA VAL A 269 -11.78 -16.06 7.28
C VAL A 269 -13.06 -15.24 7.36
N LEU A 270 -13.10 -14.13 6.63
CA LEU A 270 -14.27 -13.23 6.59
C LEU A 270 -15.50 -13.93 6.01
N TRP A 271 -15.33 -14.70 4.93
CA TRP A 271 -16.39 -15.47 4.29
C TRP A 271 -16.94 -16.59 5.19
N ASN A 272 -16.10 -17.13 6.07
CA ASN A 272 -16.51 -18.17 7.02
C ASN A 272 -17.29 -17.59 8.23
N TYR A 273 -17.32 -16.27 8.44
CA TYR A 273 -18.16 -15.64 9.47
C TYR A 273 -19.65 -15.91 9.17
N PRO A 274 -20.51 -16.26 10.17
CA PRO A 274 -20.32 -16.11 11.62
C PRO A 274 -19.77 -17.34 12.35
N ASN A 275 -19.20 -18.33 11.64
CA ASN A 275 -18.61 -19.49 12.31
C ASN A 275 -17.39 -19.09 13.17
N ASP A 276 -17.18 -19.83 14.26
CA ASP A 276 -16.07 -19.57 15.18
C ASP A 276 -14.71 -19.59 14.49
N PHE A 277 -13.88 -18.59 14.80
CA PHE A 277 -12.53 -18.49 14.24
C PHE A 277 -11.61 -19.63 14.70
N ILE A 278 -11.73 -20.10 15.95
CA ILE A 278 -10.79 -21.06 16.52
C ILE A 278 -10.77 -22.38 15.72
N PRO A 279 -11.91 -23.07 15.47
CA PRO A 279 -11.91 -24.27 14.64
C PRO A 279 -11.35 -24.01 13.24
N PHE A 280 -11.74 -22.90 12.60
CA PHE A 280 -11.27 -22.55 11.25
C PHE A 280 -9.76 -22.30 11.21
N SER A 281 -9.22 -21.63 12.23
CA SER A 281 -7.80 -21.30 12.34
C SER A 281 -6.90 -22.54 12.44
N LEU A 282 -7.39 -23.64 13.01
CA LEU A 282 -6.67 -24.93 13.08
C LEU A 282 -6.45 -25.54 11.70
N TYR A 283 -7.39 -25.35 10.77
CA TYR A 283 -7.29 -25.88 9.41
C TYR A 283 -6.60 -24.93 8.44
N LEU A 284 -6.72 -23.61 8.63
CA LEU A 284 -6.13 -22.62 7.74
C LEU A 284 -4.80 -22.05 8.28
N TYR A 285 -4.82 -21.38 9.42
CA TYR A 285 -3.65 -20.63 9.92
C TYR A 285 -2.57 -21.51 10.52
N ILE A 286 -2.89 -22.53 11.31
CA ILE A 286 -1.87 -23.35 11.98
C ILE A 286 -0.92 -24.03 10.98
N PRO A 287 -1.41 -24.69 9.90
CA PRO A 287 -0.51 -25.24 8.87
C PRO A 287 0.37 -24.17 8.23
N LEU A 288 -0.21 -23.00 7.94
CA LEU A 288 0.53 -21.87 7.36
C LEU A 288 1.59 -21.32 8.31
N LEU A 289 1.31 -21.24 9.61
CA LEU A 289 2.27 -20.82 10.64
C LEU A 289 3.40 -21.83 10.82
N ILE A 290 3.12 -23.13 10.71
CA ILE A 290 4.15 -24.18 10.72
C ILE A 290 5.09 -24.00 9.52
N ILE A 291 4.56 -23.77 8.33
CA ILE A 291 5.36 -23.45 7.14
C ILE A 291 6.17 -22.16 7.37
N GLY A 292 5.53 -21.13 7.94
CA GLY A 292 6.19 -19.86 8.27
C GLY A 292 7.35 -20.04 9.25
N LEU A 293 7.21 -20.89 10.25
CA LEU A 293 8.27 -21.23 11.19
C LEU A 293 9.43 -21.97 10.50
N ALA A 294 9.13 -22.94 9.64
CA ALA A 294 10.14 -23.64 8.86
C ALA A 294 10.91 -22.69 7.93
N LEU A 295 10.21 -21.79 7.24
CA LEU A 295 10.81 -20.75 6.41
C LEU A 295 11.64 -19.76 7.24
N PHE A 296 11.17 -19.38 8.43
CA PHE A 296 11.87 -18.48 9.34
C PHE A 296 13.21 -19.09 9.78
N VAL A 297 13.21 -20.36 10.19
CA VAL A 297 14.43 -21.09 10.55
C VAL A 297 15.37 -21.20 9.35
N TRP A 298 14.85 -21.61 8.19
CA TRP A 298 15.66 -21.79 6.99
C TRP A 298 16.30 -20.49 6.48
N GLN A 299 15.58 -19.37 6.56
CA GLN A 299 16.03 -18.06 6.06
C GLN A 299 16.48 -17.11 7.18
N PHE A 300 16.73 -17.62 8.39
CA PHE A 300 16.96 -16.81 9.59
C PHE A 300 18.05 -15.75 9.42
N SER A 301 19.20 -16.12 8.83
CA SER A 301 20.30 -15.18 8.59
C SER A 301 19.89 -13.99 7.70
N ARG A 302 19.11 -14.26 6.65
CA ARG A 302 18.60 -13.24 5.73
C ARG A 302 17.57 -12.35 6.43
N ILE A 303 16.65 -12.96 7.18
CA ILE A 303 15.60 -12.25 7.93
C ILE A 303 16.23 -11.33 8.97
N ARG A 304 17.15 -11.85 9.80
CA ARG A 304 17.89 -11.08 10.81
C ARG A 304 18.59 -9.87 10.18
N THR A 305 19.31 -10.09 9.09
CA THR A 305 20.01 -9.01 8.38
C THR A 305 19.03 -7.98 7.81
N ALA A 306 17.90 -8.44 7.24
CA ALA A 306 16.87 -7.57 6.70
C ALA A 306 16.21 -6.69 7.77
N ILE A 307 15.91 -7.26 8.95
CA ILE A 307 15.36 -6.54 10.11
C ILE A 307 16.35 -5.51 10.63
N GLN A 308 17.61 -5.89 10.85
CA GLN A 308 18.65 -4.97 11.33
C GLN A 308 18.85 -3.80 10.37
N ASN A 309 18.90 -4.08 9.06
CA ASN A 309 18.97 -3.04 8.03
C ASN A 309 17.69 -2.20 8.00
N GLY A 310 16.52 -2.82 8.16
CA GLY A 310 15.20 -2.19 8.34
C GLY A 310 15.22 -1.10 9.42
N LEU A 311 15.51 -1.52 10.65
CA LEU A 311 15.55 -0.67 11.83
C LEU A 311 16.61 0.43 11.71
N LYS A 312 17.81 0.10 11.22
CA LYS A 312 18.88 1.09 11.02
C LYS A 312 18.49 2.15 9.99
N GLU A 313 17.84 1.75 8.90
CA GLU A 313 17.39 2.69 7.88
C GLU A 313 16.23 3.54 8.37
N PHE A 314 15.19 2.95 8.93
CA PHE A 314 14.04 3.70 9.45
C PHE A 314 14.46 4.64 10.59
N GLY A 315 15.36 4.20 11.47
CA GLY A 315 15.91 5.04 12.55
C GLY A 315 16.66 6.28 12.06
N LYS A 316 17.16 6.32 10.81
CA LYS A 316 17.73 7.54 10.23
C LYS A 316 16.66 8.63 10.00
N TYR A 317 15.37 8.28 9.96
CA TYR A 317 14.28 9.26 9.85
C TYR A 317 14.27 10.28 10.98
N PHE A 318 14.65 9.86 12.19
CA PHE A 318 14.66 10.70 13.39
C PHE A 318 15.99 11.45 13.59
N LYS A 319 16.94 11.32 12.64
CA LYS A 319 18.23 12.00 12.65
C LYS A 319 18.21 13.20 11.71
N ASN A 320 19.10 14.15 11.96
CA ASN A 320 19.25 15.32 11.11
C ASN A 320 19.81 14.94 9.73
N ASN A 321 19.25 15.53 8.68
CA ASN A 321 19.75 15.41 7.32
C ASN A 321 20.99 16.28 7.08
N GLN A 322 22.16 15.66 7.23
CA GLN A 322 23.46 16.31 6.99
C GLN A 322 23.62 16.84 5.56
N LYS A 323 22.97 16.23 4.54
CA LYS A 323 23.11 16.67 3.13
C LYS A 323 22.56 18.07 2.87
N ILE A 324 21.62 18.54 3.68
CA ILE A 324 21.02 19.88 3.55
C ILE A 324 21.36 20.78 4.73
N GLY A 325 22.28 20.36 5.61
CA GLY A 325 22.60 21.11 6.83
C GLY A 325 21.43 21.25 7.81
N GLU A 326 20.55 20.22 7.90
CA GLU A 326 19.36 20.25 8.75
C GLU A 326 19.72 20.42 10.24
N THR A 327 19.12 21.41 10.89
CA THR A 327 19.22 21.63 12.34
C THR A 327 18.16 20.82 13.10
N GLY A 328 18.19 20.87 14.44
CA GLY A 328 17.16 20.25 15.28
C GLY A 328 15.76 20.79 14.98
N SER A 329 15.59 22.10 14.82
CA SER A 329 14.29 22.72 14.47
C SER A 329 13.81 22.32 13.08
N ASP A 330 14.72 22.26 12.09
CA ASP A 330 14.37 21.86 10.72
C ASP A 330 13.88 20.40 10.67
N LYS A 331 14.46 19.52 11.50
CA LYS A 331 13.99 18.13 11.64
C LYS A 331 12.53 18.07 12.12
N TYR A 332 12.15 18.86 13.12
CA TYR A 332 10.75 18.90 13.58
C TYR A 332 9.82 19.42 12.48
N ILE A 333 10.24 20.45 11.74
CA ILE A 333 9.51 20.94 10.58
C ILE A 333 9.35 19.82 9.54
N ARG A 334 10.40 19.08 9.23
CA ARG A 334 10.32 17.94 8.29
C ARG A 334 9.30 16.90 8.75
N ILE A 335 9.32 16.49 10.01
CA ILE A 335 8.40 15.46 10.53
C ILE A 335 6.95 15.97 10.46
N LEU A 336 6.69 17.20 10.89
CA LEU A 336 5.35 17.80 10.84
C LEU A 336 4.84 17.95 9.41
N VAL A 337 5.72 18.38 8.49
CA VAL A 337 5.36 18.52 7.07
C VAL A 337 5.15 17.14 6.43
N ASP A 338 5.97 16.14 6.74
CA ASP A 338 5.77 14.77 6.22
C ASP A 338 4.44 14.18 6.73
N LEU A 339 4.07 14.41 8.00
CA LEU A 339 2.75 14.05 8.55
C LEU A 339 1.62 14.76 7.80
N LEU A 340 1.71 16.08 7.63
CA LEU A 340 0.72 16.89 6.93
C LEU A 340 0.54 16.42 5.48
N ILE A 341 1.64 16.19 4.76
CA ILE A 341 1.60 15.74 3.36
C ILE A 341 0.96 14.35 3.26
N GLY A 342 1.32 13.40 4.13
CA GLY A 342 0.65 12.09 4.11
C GLY A 342 -0.86 12.18 4.37
N ALA A 343 -1.28 13.04 5.30
CA ALA A 343 -2.70 13.30 5.55
C ALA A 343 -3.39 13.99 4.36
N LEU A 344 -2.75 14.98 3.74
CA LEU A 344 -3.31 15.67 2.57
C LEU A 344 -3.42 14.73 1.36
N ILE A 345 -2.43 13.89 1.09
CA ILE A 345 -2.49 12.89 0.02
C ILE A 345 -3.64 11.91 0.28
N PHE A 346 -3.85 11.50 1.53
CA PHE A 346 -4.98 10.66 1.91
C PHE A 346 -6.34 11.35 1.67
N ILE A 347 -6.50 12.60 2.10
CA ILE A 347 -7.72 13.38 1.89
C ILE A 347 -8.02 13.48 0.39
N VAL A 348 -7.04 13.89 -0.42
CA VAL A 348 -7.20 13.98 -1.88
C VAL A 348 -7.54 12.59 -2.46
N GLY A 349 -6.88 11.54 -1.99
CA GLY A 349 -7.17 10.16 -2.37
C GLY A 349 -8.62 9.78 -2.16
N ILE A 350 -9.18 10.00 -0.97
CA ILE A 350 -10.59 9.70 -0.67
C ILE A 350 -11.57 10.41 -1.61
N PHE A 351 -11.29 11.66 -1.97
CA PHE A 351 -12.22 12.45 -2.79
C PHE A 351 -12.10 12.16 -4.28
N ILE A 352 -10.96 11.65 -4.75
CA ILE A 352 -10.62 11.57 -6.17
C ILE A 352 -10.42 10.12 -6.64
N ILE A 353 -10.09 9.15 -5.79
CA ILE A 353 -9.75 7.78 -6.19
C ILE A 353 -10.60 6.76 -5.42
#